data_AF-A0A928MKB8-F1
#
_entry.id   AF-A0A928MKB8-F1
#
_cell.length_a   1.000
_cell.length_b   1.000
_cell.length_c   1.000
_cell.angle_alpha   90.00
_cell.angle_beta   90.00
_cell.angle_gamma   90.00
#
_symmetry.space_group_name_H-M   'P 1'
#
loop_
_entity.id
_entity.type
_entity.pdbx_description
1 polymer ?
#
loop_
_entity_poly.entity_id
_entity_poly.type
_entity_poly.pdbx_seq_one_letter_code
_entity_poly.pdbx_strand_id
1 'polypeptide(L)'
;MQRIELEGKKYWRSDEKGKWADERNFVVDSDLQKKLNAAYELSLNPEKMDVLRLKSIADGFRKNGSNVLAVQYYQLAMKKATLFQRSFLLPCLAACYRAQGRPQDVIDLTVVSKQKYGEKVLSSALITVCGAAYCDLKDYDRAEKCCDRAYAMKGGTASEELKAVYARIRKETK
;
A
#
# COMPACT_ATOMS: atom_id res chain seq x y z
N MET A 1 19.87 -13.22 -5.49
CA MET A 1 20.06 -13.85 -6.83
C MET A 1 19.00 -14.93 -7.03
N GLN A 2 18.13 -14.74 -8.01
CA GLN A 2 16.94 -15.57 -8.25
C GLN A 2 17.18 -16.46 -9.47
N ARG A 3 16.61 -17.67 -9.51
CA ARG A 3 16.75 -18.63 -10.61
C ARG A 3 15.38 -19.15 -11.06
N ILE A 4 15.15 -19.18 -12.38
CA ILE A 4 13.99 -19.81 -13.01
C ILE A 4 14.44 -20.71 -14.14
N GLU A 5 13.69 -21.78 -14.35
CA GLU A 5 13.77 -22.61 -15.53
C GLU A 5 12.52 -22.38 -16.40
N LEU A 6 12.73 -22.02 -17.66
CA LEU A 6 11.67 -21.82 -18.65
C LEU A 6 12.07 -22.55 -19.92
N GLU A 7 11.21 -23.44 -20.42
CA GLU A 7 11.46 -24.22 -21.65
C GLU A 7 12.80 -24.99 -21.61
N GLY A 8 13.18 -25.51 -20.43
CA GLY A 8 14.42 -26.27 -20.21
C GLY A 8 15.70 -25.44 -20.15
N LYS A 9 15.60 -24.10 -20.18
CA LYS A 9 16.74 -23.17 -20.03
C LYS A 9 16.69 -22.47 -18.68
N LYS A 10 17.86 -22.30 -18.06
CA LYS A 10 18.00 -21.61 -16.77
C LYS A 10 18.30 -20.14 -16.99
N TYR A 11 17.69 -19.32 -16.14
CA TYR A 11 17.83 -17.88 -16.14
C TYR A 11 18.08 -17.38 -14.73
N TRP A 12 18.90 -16.34 -14.60
CA TRP A 12 19.25 -15.72 -13.33
C TRP A 12 18.87 -14.25 -13.32
N ARG A 13 18.39 -13.79 -12.18
CA ARG A 13 18.10 -12.37 -11.94
C ARG A 13 18.85 -11.88 -10.72
N SER A 14 19.63 -10.82 -10.90
CA SER A 14 20.18 -10.05 -9.78
C SER A 14 19.12 -9.07 -9.29
N ASP A 15 18.96 -9.00 -7.96
CA ASP A 15 18.01 -8.11 -7.30
C ASP A 15 18.35 -6.62 -7.55
N GLU A 16 19.62 -6.30 -7.81
CA GLU A 16 20.10 -4.93 -8.07
C GLU A 16 19.74 -4.42 -9.47
N LYS A 17 19.83 -5.28 -10.49
CA LYS A 17 19.62 -4.88 -11.90
C LYS A 17 18.20 -5.18 -12.39
N GLY A 18 17.48 -6.06 -11.70
CA GLY A 18 16.09 -6.38 -11.98
C GLY A 18 15.83 -7.07 -13.32
N LYS A 19 16.88 -7.39 -14.11
CA LYS A 19 16.79 -8.05 -15.43
C LYS A 19 17.27 -9.50 -15.34
N TRP A 20 16.63 -10.36 -16.11
CA TRP A 20 17.02 -11.74 -16.31
C TRP A 20 18.19 -11.85 -17.28
N ALA A 21 19.11 -12.78 -17.00
CA ALA A 21 20.21 -13.14 -17.87
C ALA A 21 20.24 -14.66 -18.08
N ASP A 22 20.78 -15.09 -19.22
CA ASP A 22 20.99 -16.50 -19.56
C ASP A 22 22.23 -17.09 -18.85
N GLU A 23 22.57 -18.35 -19.17
CA GLU A 23 23.72 -19.06 -18.56
C GLU A 23 25.08 -18.44 -18.89
N ARG A 24 25.11 -17.56 -19.89
CA ARG A 24 26.30 -16.83 -20.34
C ARG A 24 26.33 -15.40 -19.81
N ASN A 25 25.42 -15.05 -18.88
CA ASN A 25 25.23 -13.72 -18.32
C ASN A 25 24.81 -12.63 -19.33
N PHE A 26 24.25 -13.00 -20.49
CA PHE A 26 23.65 -12.03 -21.40
C PHE A 26 22.23 -11.70 -20.96
N VAL A 27 21.92 -10.41 -20.88
CA VAL A 27 20.56 -9.92 -20.58
C VAL A 27 19.64 -10.33 -21.72
N VAL A 28 18.58 -11.06 -21.39
CA VAL A 28 17.62 -11.53 -22.40
C VAL A 28 16.75 -10.40 -22.93
N ASP A 29 16.19 -10.60 -24.12
CA ASP A 29 15.34 -9.62 -24.81
C ASP A 29 14.06 -9.28 -24.03
N SER A 30 13.42 -8.17 -24.38
CA SER A 30 12.27 -7.64 -23.64
C SER A 30 11.08 -8.59 -23.54
N ASP A 31 10.83 -9.42 -24.56
CA ASP A 31 9.68 -10.32 -24.54
C ASP A 31 9.95 -11.53 -23.66
N LEU A 32 11.18 -12.06 -23.70
CA LEU A 32 11.62 -13.09 -22.78
C LEU A 32 11.72 -12.57 -21.33
N GLN A 33 12.13 -11.31 -21.11
CA GLN A 33 12.08 -10.66 -19.80
C GLN A 33 10.65 -10.67 -19.23
N LYS A 34 9.64 -10.34 -20.04
CA LYS A 34 8.23 -10.35 -19.61
C LYS A 34 7.78 -11.76 -19.24
N LYS A 35 8.07 -12.77 -20.08
CA LYS A 35 7.73 -14.17 -19.81
C LYS A 35 8.37 -14.68 -18.53
N LEU A 36 9.65 -14.40 -18.32
CA LEU A 36 10.37 -14.80 -17.11
C LEU A 36 9.89 -14.05 -15.88
N ASN A 37 9.52 -12.77 -15.98
CA ASN A 37 8.90 -12.04 -14.89
C ASN A 37 7.52 -12.64 -14.53
N ALA A 38 6.70 -12.99 -15.51
CA ALA A 38 5.41 -13.64 -15.25
C ALA A 38 5.59 -15.03 -14.61
N ALA A 39 6.49 -15.86 -15.14
CA ALA A 39 6.81 -17.17 -14.55
C ALA A 39 7.39 -17.03 -13.14
N TYR A 40 8.20 -15.99 -12.90
CA TYR A 40 8.68 -15.67 -11.57
C TYR A 40 7.53 -15.33 -10.65
N GLU A 41 6.67 -14.40 -11.05
CA GLU A 41 5.52 -13.97 -10.28
C GLU A 41 4.56 -15.12 -9.95
N LEU A 42 4.43 -16.12 -10.83
CA LEU A 42 3.66 -17.34 -10.57
C LEU A 42 4.36 -18.31 -9.61
N SER A 43 5.70 -18.36 -9.62
CA SER A 43 6.49 -19.20 -8.70
C SER A 43 6.76 -18.54 -7.35
N LEU A 44 6.49 -17.24 -7.23
CA LEU A 44 6.63 -16.48 -6.02
C LEU A 44 5.60 -16.96 -4.98
N ASN A 45 6.08 -17.50 -3.85
CA ASN A 45 5.26 -17.70 -2.66
C ASN A 45 5.22 -16.38 -1.86
N PRO A 46 4.08 -15.65 -1.80
CA PRO A 46 3.99 -14.38 -1.09
C PRO A 46 4.39 -14.50 0.38
N GLU A 47 4.16 -15.65 1.01
CA GLU A 47 4.48 -15.86 2.43
C GLU A 47 5.97 -15.88 2.72
N LYS A 48 6.83 -16.10 1.72
CA LYS A 48 8.29 -16.09 1.89
C LYS A 48 8.91 -14.73 1.57
N MET A 49 8.14 -13.78 1.04
CA MET A 49 8.63 -12.46 0.70
C MET A 49 8.85 -11.58 1.94
N ASP A 50 9.80 -10.65 1.82
CA ASP A 50 9.96 -9.56 2.77
C ASP A 50 8.89 -8.49 2.60
N VAL A 51 8.80 -7.61 3.60
CA VAL A 51 7.79 -6.56 3.71
C VAL A 51 7.86 -5.55 2.56
N LEU A 52 9.06 -5.18 2.11
CA LEU A 52 9.25 -4.18 1.05
C LEU A 52 8.83 -4.74 -0.30
N ARG A 53 9.16 -5.99 -0.59
CA ARG A 53 8.74 -6.67 -1.81
C ARG A 53 7.22 -6.80 -1.86
N LEU A 54 6.59 -7.24 -0.77
CA LEU A 54 5.13 -7.33 -0.67
C LEU A 54 4.46 -5.97 -0.87
N LYS A 55 5.00 -4.91 -0.26
CA LYS A 55 4.51 -3.54 -0.45
C LYS A 55 4.62 -3.11 -1.91
N SER A 56 5.76 -3.37 -2.55
CA SER A 56 5.98 -2.97 -3.95
C SER A 56 4.97 -3.62 -4.90
N ILE A 57 4.68 -4.92 -4.69
CA ILE A 57 3.66 -5.64 -5.46
C ILE A 57 2.26 -5.06 -5.18
N ALA A 58 1.92 -4.83 -3.90
CA ALA A 58 0.65 -4.23 -3.50
C ALA A 58 0.45 -2.83 -4.12
N ASP A 59 1.49 -2.00 -4.13
CA ASP A 59 1.48 -0.68 -4.79
C ASP A 59 1.22 -0.81 -6.29
N GLY A 60 1.78 -1.83 -6.95
CA GLY A 60 1.51 -2.15 -8.36
C GLY A 60 0.04 -2.47 -8.61
N PHE A 61 -0.54 -3.38 -7.82
CA PHE A 61 -1.97 -3.69 -7.92
C PHE A 61 -2.86 -2.48 -7.67
N ARG A 62 -2.54 -1.67 -6.65
CA ARG A 62 -3.29 -0.45 -6.33
C ARG A 62 -3.26 0.56 -7.47
N LYS A 63 -2.09 0.78 -8.10
CA LYS A 63 -1.95 1.67 -9.26
C LYS A 63 -2.78 1.21 -10.46
N ASN A 64 -2.92 -0.10 -10.63
CA ASN A 64 -3.72 -0.71 -11.69
C ASN A 64 -5.22 -0.86 -11.32
N GLY A 65 -5.67 -0.24 -10.23
CA GLY A 65 -7.07 -0.30 -9.77
C GLY A 65 -7.49 -1.64 -9.14
N SER A 66 -6.58 -2.61 -9.06
CA SER A 66 -6.83 -3.94 -8.50
C SER A 66 -6.76 -3.93 -6.96
N ASN A 67 -7.65 -3.17 -6.33
CA ASN A 67 -7.63 -2.94 -4.88
C ASN A 67 -7.79 -4.22 -4.04
N VAL A 68 -8.48 -5.24 -4.54
CA VAL A 68 -8.66 -6.52 -3.83
C VAL A 68 -7.32 -7.24 -3.64
N LEU A 69 -6.53 -7.37 -4.72
CA LEU A 69 -5.20 -7.97 -4.66
C LEU A 69 -4.23 -7.11 -3.85
N ALA A 70 -4.32 -5.77 -3.99
CA ALA A 70 -3.51 -4.86 -3.18
C ALA A 70 -3.73 -5.07 -1.68
N VAL A 71 -4.99 -5.21 -1.23
CA VAL A 71 -5.32 -5.52 0.17
C VAL A 71 -4.67 -6.81 0.63
N GLN A 72 -4.76 -7.89 -0.14
CA GLN A 72 -4.17 -9.19 0.24
C GLN A 72 -2.66 -9.06 0.49
N TYR A 73 -1.94 -8.39 -0.41
CA TYR A 73 -0.49 -8.19 -0.26
C TYR A 73 -0.13 -7.22 0.88
N TYR A 74 -0.87 -6.12 1.06
CA TYR A 74 -0.66 -5.24 2.21
C TYR A 74 -0.95 -5.95 3.54
N GLN A 75 -1.99 -6.77 3.64
CA GLN A 75 -2.28 -7.56 4.83
C GLN A 75 -1.16 -8.55 5.13
N LEU A 76 -0.62 -9.22 4.11
CA LEU A 76 0.52 -10.12 4.28
C LEU A 76 1.78 -9.36 4.72
N ALA A 77 2.06 -8.20 4.12
CA ALA A 77 3.14 -7.31 4.55
C ALA A 77 2.96 -6.90 6.03
N MET A 78 1.72 -6.55 6.42
CA MET A 78 1.36 -6.16 7.78
C MET A 78 1.54 -7.29 8.81
N LYS A 79 1.45 -8.56 8.43
CA LYS A 79 1.76 -9.68 9.35
C LYS A 79 3.25 -9.72 9.73
N LYS A 80 4.12 -9.30 8.82
CA LYS A 80 5.59 -9.34 8.96
C LYS A 80 6.22 -8.01 9.38
N ALA A 81 5.46 -6.91 9.28
CA ALA A 81 5.95 -5.56 9.45
C ALA A 81 6.39 -5.22 10.89
N THR A 82 7.54 -4.55 11.00
CA THR A 82 7.95 -3.84 12.21
C THR A 82 7.01 -2.66 12.50
N LEU A 83 7.08 -2.10 13.71
CA LEU A 83 6.27 -0.93 14.09
C LEU A 83 6.47 0.25 13.12
N PHE A 84 7.72 0.53 12.77
CA PHE A 84 8.06 1.58 11.80
C PHE A 84 7.42 1.29 10.44
N GLN A 85 7.48 0.04 9.97
CA GLN A 85 6.91 -0.35 8.69
C GLN A 85 5.39 -0.24 8.64
N ARG A 86 4.71 -0.53 9.76
CA ARG A 86 3.26 -0.37 9.87
C ARG A 86 2.81 1.08 9.62
N SER A 87 3.59 2.07 10.07
CA SER A 87 3.21 3.49 9.95
C SER A 87 3.05 3.96 8.50
N PHE A 88 3.76 3.34 7.55
CA PHE A 88 3.63 3.62 6.11
C PHE A 88 2.78 2.59 5.35
N LEU A 89 2.53 1.40 5.90
CA LEU A 89 1.66 0.40 5.28
C LEU A 89 0.17 0.66 5.57
N LEU A 90 -0.15 1.08 6.80
CA LEU A 90 -1.53 1.37 7.22
C LEU A 90 -2.25 2.37 6.32
N PRO A 91 -1.69 3.55 5.97
CA PRO A 91 -2.38 4.48 5.07
C PRO A 91 -2.66 3.87 3.69
N CYS A 92 -1.77 3.01 3.18
CA CYS A 92 -1.98 2.34 1.90
C CYS A 92 -3.11 1.31 1.97
N LEU A 93 -3.12 0.48 3.02
CA LEU A 93 -4.19 -0.50 3.24
C LEU A 93 -5.54 0.19 3.44
N ALA A 94 -5.58 1.24 4.25
CA ALA A 94 -6.76 2.06 4.48
C ALA A 94 -7.30 2.67 3.17
N ALA A 95 -6.42 3.22 2.32
CA ALA A 95 -6.82 3.76 1.02
C ALA A 95 -7.46 2.69 0.13
N CYS A 96 -6.94 1.46 0.14
CA CYS A 96 -7.54 0.35 -0.61
C CYS A 96 -8.92 -0.06 -0.06
N TYR A 97 -9.12 -0.09 1.27
CA TYR A 97 -10.45 -0.36 1.83
C TYR A 97 -11.45 0.73 1.43
N ARG A 98 -11.07 2.00 1.53
CA ARG A 98 -11.92 3.11 1.11
C ARG A 98 -12.29 3.01 -0.38
N ALA A 99 -11.32 2.70 -1.23
CA ALA A 99 -11.53 2.52 -2.68
C ALA A 99 -12.42 1.32 -3.03
N GLN A 100 -12.60 0.36 -2.12
CA GLN A 100 -13.56 -0.73 -2.24
C GLN A 100 -14.96 -0.38 -1.70
N GLY A 101 -15.21 0.87 -1.32
CA GLY A 101 -16.48 1.27 -0.70
C GLY A 101 -16.63 0.78 0.73
N ARG A 102 -15.52 0.56 1.44
CA ARG A 102 -15.49 0.02 2.82
C ARG A 102 -14.95 1.06 3.82
N PRO A 103 -15.62 2.21 4.01
CA PRO A 103 -15.13 3.27 4.88
C PRO A 103 -15.13 2.87 6.37
N GLN A 104 -16.05 2.02 6.81
CA GLN A 104 -16.05 1.53 8.20
C GLN A 104 -14.79 0.73 8.52
N ASP A 105 -14.34 -0.12 7.60
CA ASP A 105 -13.11 -0.90 7.78
C ASP A 105 -11.85 -0.02 7.89
N VAL A 106 -11.87 1.19 7.30
CA VAL A 106 -10.79 2.17 7.47
C VAL A 106 -10.75 2.68 8.91
N ILE A 107 -11.91 3.00 9.46
CA ILE A 107 -12.06 3.51 10.84
C ILE A 107 -11.63 2.42 11.82
N ASP A 108 -12.15 1.20 11.65
CA ASP A 108 -11.85 0.06 12.50
C ASP A 108 -10.35 -0.29 12.44
N LEU A 109 -9.77 -0.33 11.24
CA LEU A 109 -8.32 -0.53 11.07
C LEU A 109 -7.51 0.51 11.84
N THR A 110 -7.92 1.79 11.78
CA THR A 110 -7.23 2.89 12.46
C THR A 110 -7.34 2.77 13.97
N VAL A 111 -8.54 2.51 14.49
CA VAL A 111 -8.82 2.37 15.92
C VAL A 111 -8.08 1.16 16.50
N VAL A 112 -8.22 -0.01 15.88
CA VAL A 112 -7.56 -1.24 16.33
C VAL A 112 -6.04 -1.10 16.27
N SER A 113 -5.50 -0.47 15.23
CA SER A 113 -4.06 -0.24 15.11
C SER A 113 -3.55 0.70 16.20
N LYS A 114 -4.27 1.79 16.49
CA LYS A 114 -3.94 2.70 17.61
C LYS A 114 -3.99 1.98 18.95
N GLN A 115 -5.03 1.17 19.20
CA GLN A 115 -5.15 0.41 20.45
C GLN A 115 -4.03 -0.59 20.63
N LYS A 116 -3.66 -1.31 19.56
CA LYS A 116 -2.66 -2.38 19.61
C LYS A 116 -1.23 -1.88 19.64
N TYR A 117 -0.91 -0.81 18.93
CA TYR A 117 0.45 -0.35 18.69
C TYR A 117 0.75 1.07 19.20
N GLY A 118 -0.27 1.73 19.78
CA GLY A 118 -0.18 3.09 20.31
C GLY A 118 -0.20 4.17 19.23
N GLU A 119 0.10 5.39 19.64
CA GLU A 119 0.10 6.59 18.79
C GLU A 119 1.18 6.56 17.68
N LYS A 120 2.24 5.76 17.87
CA LYS A 120 3.40 5.71 16.95
C LYS A 120 3.08 5.17 15.55
N VAL A 121 1.98 4.42 15.39
CA VAL A 121 1.56 3.93 14.08
C VAL A 121 0.68 4.92 13.33
N LEU A 122 0.18 5.95 14.01
CA LEU A 122 -0.63 6.98 13.39
C LEU A 122 0.28 7.93 12.63
N SER A 123 0.04 8.05 11.33
CA SER A 123 0.67 9.01 10.45
C SER A 123 -0.37 10.02 9.98
N SER A 124 0.08 11.23 9.64
CA SER A 124 -0.79 12.25 9.02
C SER A 124 -1.55 11.68 7.82
N ALA A 125 -0.88 10.86 6.99
CA ALA A 125 -1.51 10.18 5.85
C ALA A 125 -2.64 9.23 6.28
N LEU A 126 -2.45 8.41 7.33
CA LEU A 126 -3.49 7.50 7.82
C LEU A 126 -4.70 8.27 8.36
N ILE A 127 -4.44 9.33 9.13
CA ILE A 127 -5.50 10.16 9.70
C ILE A 127 -6.27 10.91 8.60
N THR A 128 -5.60 11.40 7.54
CA THR A 128 -6.26 11.99 6.38
C THR A 128 -7.19 11.00 5.69
N VAL A 129 -6.76 9.75 5.48
CA VAL A 129 -7.61 8.71 4.87
C VAL A 129 -8.80 8.37 5.78
N CYS A 130 -8.61 8.35 7.10
CA CYS A 130 -9.68 8.16 8.09
C CYS A 130 -10.70 9.31 8.05
N GLY A 131 -10.25 10.57 7.98
CA GLY A 131 -11.14 11.72 7.79
C GLY A 131 -11.96 11.62 6.50
N ALA A 132 -11.32 11.18 5.41
CA ALA A 132 -12.01 10.95 4.15
C ALA A 132 -13.05 9.81 4.24
N ALA A 133 -12.80 8.77 5.04
CA ALA A 133 -13.76 7.70 5.29
C ALA A 133 -14.95 8.17 6.14
N TYR A 134 -14.74 9.03 7.14
CA TYR A 134 -15.84 9.67 7.86
C TYR A 134 -16.70 10.55 6.93
N CYS A 135 -16.09 11.28 5.99
CA CYS A 135 -16.85 11.99 4.95
C CYS A 135 -17.69 11.04 4.09
N ASP A 136 -17.20 9.84 3.76
CA ASP A 136 -17.99 8.84 3.01
C ASP A 136 -19.21 8.37 3.79
N LEU A 137 -19.12 8.35 5.13
CA LEU A 137 -20.22 8.03 6.05
C LEU A 137 -21.06 9.24 6.45
N LYS A 138 -20.79 10.44 5.90
CA LYS A 138 -21.44 11.71 6.25
C LYS A 138 -21.28 12.14 7.72
N ASP A 139 -20.29 11.60 8.42
CA ASP A 139 -19.92 12.01 9.79
C ASP A 139 -18.88 13.16 9.71
N TYR A 140 -19.36 14.34 9.33
CA TYR A 140 -18.48 15.47 9.01
C TYR A 140 -17.76 16.04 10.25
N ASP A 141 -18.36 15.94 11.44
CA ASP A 141 -17.74 16.38 12.70
C ASP A 141 -16.49 15.57 13.02
N ARG A 142 -16.55 14.24 12.86
CA ARG A 142 -15.37 13.39 13.07
C ARG A 142 -14.37 13.53 11.92
N ALA A 143 -14.85 13.76 10.70
CA ALA A 143 -13.98 14.03 9.56
C ALA A 143 -13.13 15.28 9.81
N GLU A 144 -13.71 16.38 10.29
CA GLU A 144 -13.01 17.63 10.59
C GLU A 144 -11.95 17.42 11.67
N LYS A 145 -12.29 16.72 12.78
CA LYS A 145 -11.33 16.37 13.84
C LYS A 145 -10.14 15.57 13.32
N CYS A 146 -10.36 14.65 12.37
CA CYS A 146 -9.27 13.95 11.70
C CYS A 146 -8.42 14.91 10.87
N CYS A 147 -9.04 15.79 10.09
CA CYS A 147 -8.31 16.75 9.25
C CYS A 147 -7.43 17.69 10.07
N ASP A 148 -7.97 18.27 11.14
CA ASP A 148 -7.23 19.20 12.03
C ASP A 148 -6.04 18.50 12.68
N ARG A 149 -6.26 17.26 13.12
CA ARG A 149 -5.18 16.44 13.66
C ARG A 149 -4.10 16.15 12.61
N ALA A 150 -4.49 15.77 11.39
CA ALA A 150 -3.54 15.49 10.31
C ALA A 150 -2.75 16.74 9.92
N TYR A 151 -3.37 17.92 9.97
CA TYR A 151 -2.77 19.23 9.73
C TYR A 151 -1.75 19.58 10.81
N ALA A 152 -2.12 19.42 12.09
CA ALA A 152 -1.23 19.65 13.23
C ALA A 152 0.00 18.73 13.18
N MET A 153 -0.17 17.45 12.83
CA MET A 153 0.95 16.49 12.67
C MET A 153 1.95 16.88 11.57
N LYS A 154 1.57 17.77 10.65
CA LYS A 154 2.42 18.29 9.57
C LYS A 154 2.94 19.69 9.84
N GLY A 155 2.81 20.20 11.07
CA GLY A 155 3.25 21.54 11.44
C GLY A 155 2.46 22.63 10.71
N GLY A 156 1.18 22.39 10.43
CA GLY A 156 0.32 23.35 9.75
C GLY A 156 0.47 23.39 8.22
N THR A 157 0.96 22.31 7.61
CA THR A 157 0.99 22.19 6.14
C THR A 157 0.04 21.10 5.69
N ALA A 158 -0.96 21.46 4.87
CA ALA A 158 -1.91 20.50 4.32
C ALA A 158 -1.42 19.89 3.01
N SER A 159 -1.44 18.55 2.91
CA SER A 159 -1.27 17.86 1.62
C SER A 159 -2.49 18.09 0.71
N GLU A 160 -2.36 17.82 -0.58
CA GLU A 160 -3.48 17.93 -1.52
C GLU A 160 -4.65 17.03 -1.15
N GLU A 161 -4.37 15.82 -0.66
CA GLU A 161 -5.42 14.92 -0.16
C GLU A 161 -6.13 15.52 1.05
N LEU A 162 -5.41 16.14 1.98
CA LEU A 162 -6.01 16.77 3.16
C LEU A 162 -6.86 17.98 2.77
N LYS A 163 -6.37 18.82 1.85
CA LYS A 163 -7.14 19.95 1.30
C LYS A 163 -8.43 19.47 0.63
N ALA A 164 -8.37 18.36 -0.11
CA ALA A 164 -9.54 17.77 -0.75
C ALA A 164 -10.60 17.32 0.28
N VAL A 165 -10.20 16.74 1.42
CA VAL A 165 -11.14 16.36 2.48
C VAL A 165 -11.77 17.61 3.11
N TYR A 166 -10.99 18.65 3.44
CA TYR A 166 -11.54 19.92 3.94
C TYR A 166 -12.52 20.56 2.96
N ALA A 167 -12.20 20.58 1.67
CA ALA A 167 -13.08 21.12 0.64
C ALA A 167 -14.41 20.38 0.59
N ARG A 168 -14.39 19.04 0.71
CA ARG A 168 -15.60 18.22 0.76
C ARG A 168 -16.45 18.51 2.00
N ILE A 169 -15.84 18.60 3.19
CA ILE A 169 -16.57 18.94 4.42
C ILE A 169 -17.27 20.28 4.23
N ARG A 170 -16.54 21.32 3.80
CA ARG A 170 -17.09 22.67 3.60
C ARG A 170 -18.25 22.70 2.61
N LYS A 171 -18.20 21.90 1.54
CA LYS A 171 -19.25 21.82 0.53
C LYS A 171 -20.54 21.20 1.06
N GLU A 172 -20.43 20.25 1.99
CA GLU A 172 -21.57 19.47 2.47
C GLU A 172 -22.19 20.04 3.76
N THR A 173 -21.48 20.92 4.47
CA THR A 173 -21.91 21.51 5.74
C THR A 173 -22.21 23.00 5.69
N LYS A 174 -21.96 23.68 4.56
CA LYS A 174 -22.28 25.09 4.32
C LYS A 174 -23.13 25.26 3.08
#